data_AF-A0A930YC46-F1
#
_entry.id   AF-A0A930YC46-F1
#
_cell.length_a   1.000
_cell.length_b   1.000
_cell.length_c   1.000
_cell.angle_alpha   90.00
_cell.angle_beta   90.00
_cell.angle_gamma   90.00
#
_symmetry.space_group_name_H-M   'P 1'
#
loop_
_entity.id
_entity.type
_entity.pdbx_description
1 polymer ?
#
loop_
_entity_poly.entity_id
_entity_poly.type
_entity_poly.pdbx_seq_one_letter_code
_entity_poly.pdbx_strand_id
1 'polypeptide(L)'
;MPDARGHIELDRALDSISVGVRHRKDPGDLVPLMESIERLGLLQPVTITPEGVLVCGWRRLEAVRRLGWRTMKVWVRSGISDKLEALLAQQDENQLHKPLNELEKASLYRELKALRAEEAECRMQATQFGASADTGDSGCASGAQPGEPGRARRQAAMAITGKASYSTHERVCALMDWASRKATPPEIRAMANDALHKIEQGEPVKPLYLKVKEAFDKSQEPQPEEETDLARLAREARERAEREVRDKGRKNLKRNHGPSSHFRSVRSFNLTWTELDGWTELYDVDALAAQLNRSDWERFDRVVTATIAFRDQLVAARRHAKTSA
;
A
#
# COMPACT_ATOMS: atom_id res chain seq x y z
N MET A 1 -19.93 -40.45 -12.88
CA MET A 1 -19.27 -41.63 -13.46
C MET A 1 -18.11 -42.00 -12.54
N PRO A 2 -18.02 -43.26 -12.07
CA PRO A 2 -17.00 -43.67 -11.12
C PRO A 2 -15.62 -43.69 -11.79
N ASP A 3 -14.55 -43.58 -10.99
CA ASP A 3 -13.14 -43.67 -11.38
C ASP A 3 -12.85 -44.91 -12.26
N ALA A 4 -12.94 -44.76 -13.58
CA ALA A 4 -12.69 -45.85 -14.53
C ALA A 4 -11.22 -45.90 -15.03
N ARG A 5 -10.33 -45.05 -14.50
CA ARG A 5 -8.91 -45.04 -14.86
C ARG A 5 -8.06 -44.84 -13.62
N GLY A 6 -7.92 -45.92 -12.84
CA GLY A 6 -7.03 -45.96 -11.68
C GLY A 6 -5.63 -45.46 -12.05
N HIS A 7 -5.09 -44.57 -11.23
CA HIS A 7 -3.70 -44.18 -11.30
C HIS A 7 -3.04 -44.61 -9.99
N ILE A 8 -1.81 -45.09 -10.08
CA ILE A 8 -1.02 -45.46 -8.91
C ILE A 8 0.08 -44.41 -8.77
N GLU A 9 0.14 -43.75 -7.61
CA GLU A 9 1.26 -42.88 -7.26
C GLU A 9 2.40 -43.74 -6.73
N LEU A 10 3.57 -43.64 -7.37
CA LEU A 10 4.76 -44.39 -7.00
C LEU A 10 5.98 -43.48 -7.10
N ASP A 11 6.99 -43.76 -6.28
CA ASP A 11 8.32 -43.23 -6.52
C ASP A 11 9.02 -44.09 -7.57
N ARG A 12 9.52 -43.46 -8.64
CA ARG A 12 10.28 -44.13 -9.70
C ARG A 12 11.67 -43.53 -9.84
N ALA A 13 12.62 -44.38 -10.19
CA ALA A 13 13.96 -43.95 -10.56
C ALA A 13 13.89 -43.16 -11.87
N LEU A 14 14.62 -42.04 -11.96
CA LEU A 14 14.64 -41.25 -13.19
C LEU A 14 15.15 -42.05 -14.39
N ASP A 15 16.12 -42.93 -14.16
CA ASP A 15 16.75 -43.74 -15.22
C ASP A 15 15.79 -44.76 -15.85
N SER A 16 14.72 -45.13 -15.13
CA SER A 16 13.68 -46.04 -15.63
C SER A 16 12.64 -45.32 -16.50
N ILE A 17 12.69 -43.98 -16.58
CA ILE A 17 11.70 -43.18 -17.32
C ILE A 17 12.27 -42.87 -18.70
N SER A 18 11.65 -43.44 -19.73
CA SER A 18 12.01 -43.19 -21.12
C SER A 18 11.14 -42.09 -21.73
N VAL A 19 11.77 -41.20 -22.50
CA VAL A 19 11.06 -40.14 -23.22
C VAL A 19 10.77 -40.65 -24.63
N GLY A 20 9.49 -40.85 -24.95
CA GLY A 20 9.06 -41.26 -26.29
C GLY A 20 9.21 -40.14 -27.35
N VAL A 21 8.81 -40.43 -28.58
CA VAL A 21 8.86 -39.47 -29.70
C VAL A 21 7.93 -38.29 -29.43
N ARG A 22 8.48 -37.07 -29.44
CA ARG A 22 7.77 -35.83 -29.12
C ARG A 22 7.91 -34.77 -30.21
N HIS A 23 6.86 -33.96 -30.34
CA HIS A 23 6.82 -32.85 -31.28
C HIS A 23 7.64 -31.64 -30.82
N ARG A 24 7.70 -31.38 -29.51
CA ARG A 24 8.57 -30.34 -28.92
C ARG A 24 9.94 -30.94 -28.59
N LYS A 25 10.99 -30.44 -29.25
CA LYS A 25 12.39 -30.91 -29.11
C LYS A 25 13.23 -30.10 -28.12
N ASP A 26 12.78 -28.90 -27.74
CA ASP A 26 13.49 -28.02 -26.81
C ASP A 26 12.59 -27.72 -25.58
N PRO A 27 13.05 -27.99 -24.34
CA PRO A 27 12.27 -27.70 -23.14
C PRO A 27 12.22 -26.20 -22.80
N GLY A 28 12.98 -25.36 -23.50
CA GLY A 28 13.08 -23.91 -23.28
C GLY A 28 13.82 -23.58 -21.98
N ASP A 29 13.58 -22.39 -21.45
CA ASP A 29 14.15 -21.98 -20.17
C ASP A 29 13.54 -22.80 -19.02
N LEU A 30 14.42 -23.47 -18.27
CA LEU A 30 14.09 -24.32 -17.12
C LEU A 30 14.58 -23.73 -15.80
N VAL A 31 15.36 -22.64 -15.81
CA VAL A 31 15.95 -22.06 -14.61
C VAL A 31 14.87 -21.68 -13.57
N PRO A 32 13.78 -20.97 -13.94
CA PRO A 32 12.74 -20.63 -12.97
C PRO A 32 12.00 -21.86 -12.42
N LEU A 33 11.88 -22.92 -13.23
CA LEU A 33 11.22 -24.16 -12.82
C LEU A 33 12.11 -24.94 -11.84
N MET A 34 13.42 -24.96 -12.07
CA MET A 34 14.39 -25.59 -11.17
C MET A 34 14.41 -24.91 -9.80
N GLU A 35 14.48 -23.57 -9.76
CA GLU A 35 14.42 -22.79 -8.51
C GLU A 35 13.12 -23.06 -7.73
N SER A 36 11.99 -23.14 -8.45
CA SER A 36 10.71 -23.47 -7.81
C SER A 36 10.68 -24.89 -7.23
N ILE A 37 11.29 -25.87 -7.90
CA ILE A 37 11.34 -27.26 -7.44
C ILE A 37 12.28 -27.41 -6.24
N GLU A 38 13.41 -26.70 -6.19
CA GLU A 38 14.28 -26.70 -5.01
C GLU A 38 13.58 -26.11 -3.78
N ARG A 39 12.83 -25.01 -3.96
CA ARG A 39 12.16 -24.33 -2.84
C ARG A 39 10.93 -25.05 -2.32
N LEU A 40 10.10 -25.59 -3.22
CA LEU A 40 8.76 -26.11 -2.87
C LEU A 40 8.60 -27.62 -3.07
N GLY A 41 9.61 -28.28 -3.66
CA GLY A 41 9.50 -29.67 -4.09
C GLY A 41 8.69 -29.83 -5.39
N LEU A 42 8.53 -31.08 -5.82
CA LEU A 42 7.74 -31.41 -7.00
C LEU A 42 6.23 -31.42 -6.64
N LEU A 43 5.57 -30.28 -6.84
CA LEU A 43 4.14 -30.11 -6.52
C LEU A 43 3.20 -30.95 -7.39
N GLN A 44 3.59 -31.19 -8.65
CA GLN A 44 2.79 -31.98 -9.59
C GLN A 44 3.62 -33.16 -10.11
N PRO A 45 3.25 -34.41 -9.80
CA PRO A 45 3.93 -35.59 -10.30
C PRO A 45 3.77 -35.70 -11.83
N VAL A 46 4.71 -36.40 -12.46
CA VAL A 46 4.69 -36.65 -13.91
C VAL A 46 3.88 -37.90 -14.22
N THR A 47 3.20 -37.93 -15.38
CA THR A 47 2.42 -39.12 -15.78
C THR A 47 3.24 -40.01 -16.71
N ILE A 48 3.31 -41.29 -16.38
CA ILE A 48 4.00 -42.33 -17.16
C ILE A 48 3.06 -43.50 -17.46
N THR A 49 3.39 -44.26 -18.51
CA THR A 49 2.77 -45.56 -18.76
C THR A 49 3.37 -46.64 -17.84
N PRO A 50 2.72 -47.82 -17.69
CA PRO A 50 3.26 -48.94 -16.91
C PRO A 50 4.66 -49.40 -17.38
N GLU A 51 4.98 -49.19 -18.65
CA GLU A 51 6.26 -49.51 -19.30
C GLU A 51 7.34 -48.45 -19.03
N GLY A 52 7.02 -47.38 -18.29
CA GLY A 52 7.97 -46.31 -17.97
C GLY A 52 8.12 -45.26 -19.08
N VAL A 53 7.20 -45.18 -20.04
CA VAL A 53 7.23 -44.15 -21.08
C VAL A 53 6.55 -42.89 -20.56
N LEU A 54 7.23 -41.74 -20.67
CA LEU A 54 6.71 -40.47 -20.22
C LEU A 54 5.58 -39.97 -21.13
N VAL A 55 4.38 -39.81 -20.56
CA VAL A 55 3.19 -39.28 -21.25
C VAL A 55 3.20 -37.75 -21.17
N CYS A 56 3.24 -37.19 -19.96
CA CYS A 56 3.22 -35.74 -19.75
C CYS A 56 4.25 -35.26 -18.70
N GLY A 57 4.50 -33.95 -18.65
CA GLY A 57 5.43 -33.38 -17.66
C GLY A 57 6.91 -33.40 -18.05
N TRP A 58 7.24 -33.29 -19.35
CA TRP A 58 8.64 -33.30 -19.82
C TRP A 58 9.56 -32.28 -19.15
N ARG A 59 9.11 -31.02 -19.07
CA ARG A 59 9.92 -29.94 -18.51
C ARG A 59 10.24 -30.17 -17.04
N ARG A 60 9.31 -30.82 -16.31
CA ARG A 60 9.50 -31.23 -14.91
C ARG A 60 10.52 -32.37 -14.81
N LEU A 61 10.41 -33.41 -15.64
CA LEU A 61 11.41 -34.49 -15.69
C LEU A 61 12.81 -33.92 -15.98
N GLU A 62 12.93 -33.02 -16.95
CA GLU A 62 14.22 -32.43 -17.33
C GLU A 62 14.80 -31.52 -16.24
N ALA A 63 13.95 -30.70 -15.59
CA ALA A 63 14.36 -29.87 -14.47
C ALA A 63 14.86 -30.74 -13.29
N VAL A 64 14.12 -31.79 -12.92
CA VAL A 64 14.49 -32.73 -11.86
C VAL A 64 15.78 -33.50 -12.19
N ARG A 65 15.99 -33.84 -13.47
CA ARG A 65 17.23 -34.46 -13.94
C ARG A 65 18.44 -33.54 -13.82
N ARG A 66 18.28 -32.24 -14.11
CA ARG A 66 19.33 -31.22 -13.93
C ARG A 66 19.62 -30.92 -12.47
N LEU A 67 18.61 -31.04 -11.60
CA LEU A 67 18.76 -30.93 -10.14
C LEU A 67 19.39 -32.18 -9.49
N GLY A 68 19.64 -33.25 -10.27
CA GLY A 68 20.36 -34.44 -9.79
C GLY A 68 19.56 -35.35 -8.86
N TRP A 69 18.23 -35.29 -8.88
CA TRP A 69 17.40 -36.21 -8.08
C TRP A 69 17.55 -37.65 -8.59
N ARG A 70 17.44 -38.63 -7.70
CA ARG A 70 17.51 -40.05 -8.07
C ARG A 70 16.13 -40.67 -8.31
N THR A 71 15.15 -40.21 -7.53
CA THR A 71 13.77 -40.67 -7.59
C THR A 71 12.81 -39.48 -7.69
N MET A 72 11.66 -39.69 -8.32
CA MET A 72 10.58 -38.70 -8.35
C MET A 72 9.22 -39.38 -8.25
N LYS A 73 8.24 -38.62 -7.75
CA LYS A 73 6.84 -39.04 -7.71
C LYS A 73 6.25 -39.05 -9.12
N VAL A 74 5.67 -40.18 -9.49
CA VAL A 74 5.01 -40.37 -10.78
C VAL A 74 3.62 -40.96 -10.63
N TRP A 75 2.74 -40.60 -11.56
CA TRP A 75 1.45 -41.27 -11.74
C TRP A 75 1.56 -42.29 -12.86
N VAL A 76 1.34 -43.56 -12.52
CA VAL A 76 1.23 -44.64 -13.51
C VAL A 76 -0.23 -44.80 -13.89
N ARG A 77 -0.55 -44.60 -15.17
CA ARG A 77 -1.91 -44.83 -15.69
C ARG A 77 -1.94 -46.08 -16.57
N SER A 78 -2.66 -47.10 -16.12
CA SER A 78 -2.97 -48.28 -16.93
C SER A 78 -4.05 -47.93 -17.97
N GLY A 79 -3.83 -48.29 -19.24
CA GLY A 79 -4.80 -48.09 -20.31
C GLY A 79 -4.45 -47.04 -21.37
N ILE A 80 -3.40 -46.22 -21.17
CA ILE A 80 -2.93 -45.24 -22.18
C ILE A 80 -2.01 -45.91 -23.21
N SER A 81 -2.41 -47.06 -23.76
CA SER A 81 -1.63 -47.77 -24.79
C SER A 81 -1.71 -47.04 -26.14
N ASP A 82 -2.74 -46.21 -26.34
CA ASP A 82 -2.89 -45.46 -27.58
C ASP A 82 -2.09 -44.15 -27.55
N LYS A 83 -1.15 -44.05 -28.50
CA LYS A 83 -0.38 -42.82 -28.82
C LYS A 83 -1.29 -41.60 -29.02
N LEU A 84 -2.54 -41.81 -29.44
CA LEU A 84 -3.57 -40.78 -29.57
C LEU A 84 -4.09 -40.28 -28.21
N GLU A 85 -4.38 -41.17 -27.26
CA GLU A 85 -4.81 -40.76 -25.90
C GLU A 85 -3.67 -40.04 -25.15
N ALA A 86 -2.41 -40.47 -25.34
CA ALA A 86 -1.25 -39.79 -24.77
C ALA A 86 -1.08 -38.36 -25.32
N LEU A 87 -1.31 -38.16 -26.63
CA LEU A 87 -1.26 -36.83 -27.26
C LEU A 87 -2.43 -35.95 -26.84
N LEU A 88 -3.65 -36.51 -26.75
CA LEU A 88 -4.83 -35.79 -26.26
C LEU A 88 -4.66 -35.40 -24.79
N ALA A 89 -4.15 -36.28 -23.94
CA ALA A 89 -3.87 -35.96 -22.53
C ALA A 89 -2.82 -34.84 -22.39
N GLN A 90 -1.77 -34.85 -23.22
CA GLN A 90 -0.78 -33.77 -23.25
C GLN A 90 -1.41 -32.44 -23.70
N GLN A 91 -2.31 -32.48 -24.67
CA GLN A 91 -3.00 -31.30 -25.16
C GLN A 91 -4.00 -30.78 -24.12
N ASP A 92 -4.78 -31.64 -23.50
CA ASP A 92 -5.77 -31.33 -22.47
C ASP A 92 -5.12 -30.70 -21.23
N GLU A 93 -3.99 -31.24 -20.73
CA GLU A 93 -3.29 -30.66 -19.58
C GLU A 93 -2.83 -29.21 -19.83
N ASN A 94 -2.42 -28.91 -21.07
CA ASN A 94 -1.98 -27.57 -21.44
C ASN A 94 -3.14 -26.64 -21.81
N GLN A 95 -4.21 -27.15 -22.42
CA GLN A 95 -5.37 -26.35 -22.87
C GLN A 95 -6.40 -26.10 -21.76
N LEU A 96 -6.53 -26.98 -20.77
CA LEU A 96 -7.48 -26.82 -19.66
C LEU A 96 -7.00 -25.85 -18.58
N HIS A 97 -5.82 -25.25 -18.71
CA HIS A 97 -5.39 -24.19 -17.81
C HIS A 97 -6.23 -22.93 -18.06
N LYS A 98 -7.32 -22.79 -17.31
CA LYS A 98 -8.09 -21.54 -17.29
C LYS A 98 -7.22 -20.45 -16.68
N PRO A 99 -6.89 -19.38 -17.42
CA PRO A 99 -6.18 -18.26 -16.84
C PRO A 99 -7.05 -17.64 -15.74
N LEU A 100 -6.42 -17.23 -14.64
CA LEU A 100 -7.12 -16.53 -13.56
C LEU A 100 -7.89 -15.34 -14.11
N ASN A 101 -9.12 -15.17 -13.68
CA ASN A 101 -9.93 -14.00 -13.98
C ASN A 101 -9.32 -12.74 -13.32
N GLU A 102 -9.62 -11.54 -13.82
CA GLU A 102 -9.12 -10.28 -13.27
C GLU A 102 -9.51 -10.08 -11.80
N LEU A 103 -10.70 -10.56 -11.41
CA LEU A 103 -11.13 -10.60 -10.00
C LEU A 103 -10.29 -11.55 -9.16
N GLU A 104 -10.05 -12.76 -9.64
CA GLU A 104 -9.23 -13.77 -8.93
C GLU A 104 -7.79 -13.27 -8.77
N LYS A 105 -7.23 -12.62 -9.81
CA LYS A 105 -5.93 -11.95 -9.72
C LYS A 105 -5.94 -10.83 -8.68
N ALA A 106 -7.01 -10.04 -8.58
CA ALA A 106 -7.12 -8.95 -7.62
C ALA A 106 -7.25 -9.46 -6.17
N SER A 107 -7.99 -10.55 -5.95
CA SER A 107 -8.07 -11.23 -4.65
C SER A 107 -6.72 -11.78 -4.21
N LEU A 108 -6.04 -12.53 -5.09
CA LEU A 108 -4.70 -13.05 -4.83
C LEU A 108 -3.69 -11.91 -4.57
N TYR A 109 -3.82 -10.80 -5.30
CA TYR A 109 -3.02 -9.60 -5.09
C TYR A 109 -3.21 -9.00 -3.71
N ARG A 110 -4.44 -8.94 -3.21
CA ARG A 110 -4.76 -8.41 -1.88
C ARG A 110 -4.10 -9.27 -0.78
N GLU A 111 -4.24 -10.58 -0.86
CA GLU A 111 -3.63 -11.52 0.08
C GLU A 111 -2.10 -11.43 0.06
N LEU A 112 -1.50 -11.49 -1.12
CA LEU A 112 -0.05 -11.41 -1.27
C LEU A 112 0.51 -10.05 -0.81
N LYS A 113 -0.22 -8.96 -1.06
CA LYS A 113 0.16 -7.62 -0.58
C LYS A 113 0.16 -7.53 0.95
N ALA A 114 -0.80 -8.17 1.62
CA ALA A 114 -0.88 -8.20 3.08
C ALA A 114 0.31 -8.98 3.67
N LEU A 115 0.56 -10.21 3.19
CA LEU A 115 1.69 -11.03 3.63
C LEU A 115 3.04 -10.33 3.43
N ARG A 116 3.24 -9.67 2.27
CA ARG A 116 4.46 -8.90 1.99
C ARG A 116 4.59 -7.65 2.87
N ALA A 117 3.49 -7.07 3.32
CA ALA A 117 3.51 -5.94 4.24
C ALA A 117 3.94 -6.40 5.64
N GLU A 118 3.40 -7.52 6.12
CA GLU A 118 3.80 -8.16 7.38
C GLU A 118 5.29 -8.53 7.36
N GLU A 119 5.78 -9.18 6.29
CA GLU A 119 7.21 -9.45 6.10
C GLU A 119 8.06 -8.18 6.12
N ALA A 120 7.56 -7.07 5.56
CA ALA A 120 8.27 -5.79 5.55
C ALA A 120 8.29 -5.14 6.94
N GLU A 121 7.21 -5.22 7.70
CA GLU A 121 7.11 -4.73 9.07
C GLU A 121 8.02 -5.51 10.01
N CYS A 122 8.04 -6.84 9.93
CA CYS A 122 8.98 -7.67 10.69
C CYS A 122 10.44 -7.31 10.39
N ARG A 123 10.79 -7.05 9.11
CA ARG A 123 12.13 -6.57 8.74
C ARG A 123 12.43 -5.19 9.33
N MET A 124 11.48 -4.24 9.25
CA MET A 124 11.68 -2.90 9.80
C MET A 124 11.94 -2.97 11.30
N GLN A 125 11.14 -3.74 12.05
CA GLN A 125 11.32 -3.96 13.48
C GLN A 125 12.69 -4.61 13.80
N ALA A 126 13.12 -5.60 13.01
CA ALA A 126 14.43 -6.23 13.15
C ALA A 126 15.61 -5.28 12.86
N THR A 127 15.42 -4.24 12.05
CA THR A 127 16.45 -3.24 11.73
C THR A 127 16.37 -1.95 12.55
N GLN A 128 15.28 -1.74 13.29
CA GLN A 128 15.00 -0.50 14.03
C GLN A 128 15.80 -0.41 15.33
N PHE A 129 16.10 -1.55 15.96
CA PHE A 129 17.06 -1.65 17.05
C PHE A 129 18.37 -2.14 16.44
N GLY A 130 19.38 -1.26 16.40
CA GLY A 130 20.59 -1.45 15.58
C GLY A 130 21.13 -2.88 15.58
N ALA A 131 21.36 -3.42 14.37
CA ALA A 131 21.98 -4.72 14.18
C ALA A 131 23.40 -4.72 14.78
N SER A 132 23.50 -5.09 16.05
CA SER A 132 24.74 -5.61 16.61
C SER A 132 25.02 -6.93 15.90
N ALA A 133 26.12 -6.95 15.16
CA ALA A 133 26.72 -8.18 14.66
C ALA A 133 27.13 -9.05 15.85
N ASP A 134 26.21 -9.80 16.42
CA ASP A 134 26.45 -11.16 16.90
C ASP A 134 25.15 -11.81 17.40
N THR A 135 24.83 -12.93 16.76
CA THR A 135 24.16 -14.13 17.28
C THR A 135 23.07 -13.95 18.36
N GLY A 136 21.81 -14.16 17.97
CA GLY A 136 20.74 -14.44 18.93
C GLY A 136 19.34 -14.38 18.34
N ASP A 137 18.86 -15.53 17.86
CA ASP A 137 17.45 -15.95 17.78
C ASP A 137 16.40 -14.82 17.76
N SER A 138 16.20 -14.23 16.57
CA SER A 138 14.98 -13.48 16.27
C SER A 138 13.98 -14.49 15.71
N GLY A 139 12.80 -14.63 16.33
CA GLY A 139 11.74 -15.58 15.98
C GLY A 139 11.08 -15.41 14.61
N CYS A 140 11.81 -14.97 13.59
CA CYS A 140 11.48 -15.17 12.19
C CYS A 140 12.21 -16.43 11.73
N ALA A 141 11.45 -17.40 11.19
CA ALA A 141 11.97 -18.68 10.73
C ALA A 141 13.32 -18.55 10.00
N SER A 142 14.34 -19.21 10.57
CA SER A 142 15.69 -19.27 10.02
C SER A 142 15.66 -19.92 8.63
N GLY A 143 15.83 -19.12 7.57
CA GLY A 143 15.87 -19.62 6.19
C GLY A 143 15.36 -18.67 5.11
N ALA A 144 14.68 -17.57 5.45
CA ALA A 144 14.24 -16.62 4.43
C ALA A 144 15.44 -15.82 3.89
N GLN A 145 15.95 -16.20 2.72
CA GLN A 145 16.85 -15.37 1.91
C GLN A 145 16.30 -13.94 1.83
N PRO A 146 17.17 -12.91 1.77
CA PRO A 146 16.74 -11.52 1.71
C PRO A 146 15.83 -11.31 0.49
N GLY A 147 14.53 -11.16 0.75
CA GLY A 147 13.53 -10.90 -0.28
C GLY A 147 13.91 -9.65 -1.07
N GLU A 148 13.68 -9.68 -2.38
CA GLU A 148 14.04 -8.59 -3.30
C GLU A 148 13.62 -7.21 -2.76
N PRO A 149 14.46 -6.17 -2.85
CA PRO A 149 14.09 -4.83 -2.38
C PRO A 149 12.93 -4.24 -3.21
N GLY A 150 11.85 -3.82 -2.55
CA GLY A 150 10.70 -3.20 -3.22
C GLY A 150 9.53 -2.89 -2.29
N ARG A 151 8.61 -2.02 -2.76
CA ARG A 151 7.31 -1.80 -2.06
C ARG A 151 6.45 -3.06 -2.22
N ALA A 152 5.83 -3.55 -1.15
CA ALA A 152 5.00 -4.76 -1.11
C ALA A 152 3.99 -4.85 -2.28
N ARG A 153 3.33 -3.73 -2.63
CA ARG A 153 2.41 -3.62 -3.77
C ARG A 153 3.04 -4.00 -5.13
N ARG A 154 4.30 -3.66 -5.36
CA ARG A 154 4.99 -3.93 -6.62
C ARG A 154 5.43 -5.38 -6.71
N GLN A 155 5.97 -5.92 -5.61
CA GLN A 155 6.35 -7.33 -5.50
C GLN A 155 5.12 -8.23 -5.68
N ALA A 156 3.99 -7.88 -5.05
CA ALA A 156 2.77 -8.64 -5.18
C ALA A 156 2.24 -8.67 -6.62
N ALA A 157 2.24 -7.53 -7.33
CA ALA A 157 1.82 -7.48 -8.73
C ALA A 157 2.76 -8.28 -9.66
N MET A 158 4.08 -8.20 -9.43
CA MET A 158 5.07 -8.95 -10.20
C MET A 158 4.91 -10.47 -10.03
N ALA A 159 4.63 -10.95 -8.82
CA ALA A 159 4.46 -12.39 -8.57
C ALA A 159 3.24 -12.99 -9.30
N ILE A 160 2.19 -12.20 -9.52
CA ILE A 160 0.92 -12.69 -10.10
C ILE A 160 0.92 -12.59 -11.63
N THR A 161 1.35 -11.45 -12.16
CA THR A 161 1.24 -11.16 -13.60
C THR A 161 2.58 -11.13 -14.33
N GLY A 162 3.70 -11.27 -13.60
CA GLY A 162 5.05 -11.03 -14.11
C GLY A 162 5.32 -9.54 -14.44
N LYS A 163 4.35 -8.65 -14.22
CA LYS A 163 4.41 -7.22 -14.56
C LYS A 163 4.10 -6.37 -13.34
N ALA A 164 4.61 -5.14 -13.31
CA ALA A 164 4.34 -4.18 -12.24
C ALA A 164 2.94 -3.51 -12.36
N SER A 165 1.89 -4.28 -12.63
CA SER A 165 0.51 -3.81 -12.90
C SER A 165 -0.31 -3.56 -11.62
N TYR A 166 0.31 -3.06 -10.55
CA TYR A 166 -0.35 -2.90 -9.24
C TYR A 166 -1.57 -1.96 -9.29
N SER A 167 -1.54 -0.92 -10.15
CA SER A 167 -2.63 0.06 -10.24
C SER A 167 -3.94 -0.53 -10.77
N THR A 168 -3.89 -1.61 -11.56
CA THR A 168 -5.09 -2.28 -12.08
C THR A 168 -5.73 -3.11 -10.97
N HIS A 169 -4.94 -3.92 -10.27
CA HIS A 169 -5.43 -4.70 -9.13
C HIS A 169 -5.99 -3.80 -8.02
N GLU A 170 -5.35 -2.67 -7.70
CA GLU A 170 -5.87 -1.72 -6.70
C GLU A 170 -7.23 -1.12 -7.09
N ARG A 171 -7.47 -0.85 -8.38
CA ARG A 171 -8.78 -0.38 -8.87
C ARG A 171 -9.86 -1.46 -8.73
N VAL A 172 -9.53 -2.70 -9.06
CA VAL A 172 -10.47 -3.83 -8.90
C VAL A 172 -10.78 -4.06 -7.42
N CYS A 173 -9.76 -4.04 -6.54
CA CYS A 173 -9.98 -4.14 -5.09
C CYS A 173 -10.87 -3.01 -4.56
N ALA A 174 -10.70 -1.78 -5.04
CA ALA A 174 -11.55 -0.66 -4.65
C ALA A 174 -13.02 -0.87 -5.08
N LEU A 175 -13.26 -1.38 -6.30
CA LEU A 175 -14.60 -1.74 -6.76
C LEU A 175 -15.23 -2.83 -5.89
N MET A 176 -14.47 -3.87 -5.53
CA MET A 176 -14.92 -4.94 -4.62
C MET A 176 -15.26 -4.40 -3.22
N ASP A 177 -14.46 -3.46 -2.72
CA ASP A 177 -14.70 -2.81 -1.44
C ASP A 177 -15.98 -1.96 -1.47
N TRP A 178 -16.20 -1.17 -2.53
CA TRP A 178 -17.45 -0.39 -2.68
C TRP A 178 -18.68 -1.29 -2.83
N ALA A 179 -18.55 -2.43 -3.51
CA ALA A 179 -19.60 -3.43 -3.68
C ALA A 179 -19.98 -4.14 -2.37
N SER A 180 -19.01 -4.38 -1.48
CA SER A 180 -19.22 -5.14 -0.23
C SER A 180 -19.54 -4.28 0.98
N ARG A 181 -19.06 -3.03 1.04
CA ARG A 181 -19.26 -2.14 2.20
C ARG A 181 -20.73 -1.71 2.32
N LYS A 182 -21.34 -1.97 3.49
CA LYS A 182 -22.72 -1.57 3.81
C LYS A 182 -22.90 -0.05 3.91
N ALA A 183 -21.84 0.68 4.29
CA ALA A 183 -21.82 2.14 4.40
C ALA A 183 -21.84 2.86 3.03
N THR A 184 -21.53 2.17 1.94
CA THR A 184 -21.58 2.74 0.59
C THR A 184 -23.04 2.91 0.15
N PRO A 185 -23.42 4.05 -0.47
CA PRO A 185 -24.77 4.24 -1.02
C PRO A 185 -25.18 3.08 -1.95
N PRO A 186 -26.47 2.67 -1.94
CA PRO A 186 -26.93 1.51 -2.69
C PRO A 186 -26.74 1.67 -4.20
N GLU A 187 -26.87 2.89 -4.73
CA GLU A 187 -26.62 3.20 -6.14
C GLU A 187 -25.15 2.93 -6.53
N ILE A 188 -24.20 3.39 -5.72
CA ILE A 188 -22.77 3.15 -5.96
C ILE A 188 -22.42 1.67 -5.86
N ARG A 189 -23.08 0.94 -4.95
CA ARG A 189 -22.91 -0.50 -4.80
C ARG A 189 -23.36 -1.25 -6.04
N ALA A 190 -24.51 -0.88 -6.60
CA ALA A 190 -25.02 -1.43 -7.85
C ALA A 190 -24.07 -1.11 -9.02
N MET A 191 -23.61 0.14 -9.15
CA MET A 191 -22.63 0.54 -10.16
C MET A 191 -21.30 -0.21 -10.04
N ALA A 192 -20.84 -0.45 -8.82
CA ALA A 192 -19.63 -1.23 -8.56
C ALA A 192 -19.80 -2.70 -8.99
N ASN A 193 -20.93 -3.34 -8.65
CA ASN A 193 -21.24 -4.70 -9.07
C ASN A 193 -21.33 -4.82 -10.61
N ASP A 194 -21.99 -3.87 -11.27
CA ASP A 194 -22.05 -3.80 -12.73
C ASP A 194 -20.66 -3.63 -13.36
N ALA A 195 -19.83 -2.77 -12.79
CA ALA A 195 -18.46 -2.57 -13.25
C ALA A 195 -17.62 -3.86 -13.08
N LEU A 196 -17.77 -4.58 -11.98
CA LEU A 196 -17.09 -5.86 -11.77
C LEU A 196 -17.52 -6.90 -12.79
N HIS A 197 -18.83 -7.02 -13.07
CA HIS A 197 -19.33 -7.97 -14.06
C HIS A 197 -18.80 -7.66 -15.48
N LYS A 198 -18.72 -6.37 -15.86
CA LYS A 198 -18.11 -5.96 -17.13
C LYS A 198 -16.62 -6.27 -17.22
N ILE A 199 -15.90 -6.15 -16.10
CA ILE A 199 -14.47 -6.52 -16.02
C ILE A 199 -14.31 -8.04 -16.22
N GLU A 200 -15.19 -8.87 -15.66
CA GLU A 200 -15.18 -10.32 -15.92
C GLU A 200 -15.39 -10.66 -17.40
N GLN A 201 -16.21 -9.86 -18.09
CA GLN A 201 -16.45 -9.99 -19.54
C GLN A 201 -15.28 -9.47 -20.40
N GLY A 202 -14.22 -8.94 -19.78
CA GLY A 202 -13.00 -8.48 -20.46
C GLY A 202 -12.97 -6.99 -20.79
N GLU A 203 -13.90 -6.18 -20.27
CA GLU A 203 -13.85 -4.73 -20.45
C GLU A 203 -12.66 -4.09 -19.69
N PRO A 204 -12.12 -2.94 -20.18
CA PRO A 204 -11.02 -2.27 -19.53
C PRO A 204 -11.39 -1.73 -18.14
N VAL A 205 -10.58 -2.08 -17.14
CA VAL A 205 -10.80 -1.71 -15.72
C VAL A 205 -10.80 -0.20 -15.46
N LYS A 206 -9.86 0.54 -16.07
CA LYS A 206 -9.64 1.98 -15.78
C LYS A 206 -10.89 2.85 -16.02
N PRO A 207 -11.56 2.83 -17.19
CA PRO A 207 -12.73 3.68 -17.43
C PRO A 207 -13.92 3.31 -16.53
N LEU A 208 -14.13 2.03 -16.27
CA LEU A 208 -15.19 1.57 -15.36
C LEU A 208 -14.96 2.05 -13.93
N TYR A 209 -13.72 1.92 -13.44
CA TYR A 209 -13.33 2.44 -12.14
C TYR A 209 -13.54 3.96 -12.01
N LEU A 210 -13.14 4.74 -13.03
CA LEU A 210 -13.29 6.19 -12.99
C LEU A 210 -14.76 6.62 -12.88
N LYS A 211 -15.67 5.97 -13.61
CA LYS A 211 -17.11 6.26 -13.53
C LYS A 211 -17.66 6.02 -12.12
N VAL A 212 -17.34 4.88 -11.52
CA VAL A 212 -17.81 4.55 -10.16
C VAL A 212 -17.16 5.50 -9.14
N LYS A 213 -15.89 5.84 -9.33
CA LYS A 213 -15.18 6.78 -8.47
C LYS A 213 -15.80 8.17 -8.52
N GLU A 214 -16.08 8.71 -9.69
CA GLU A 214 -16.72 10.03 -9.84
C GLU A 214 -18.10 10.08 -9.18
N ALA A 215 -18.89 9.00 -9.31
CA ALA A 215 -20.18 8.90 -8.64
C ALA A 215 -20.03 8.81 -7.12
N PHE A 216 -19.03 8.06 -6.63
CA PHE A 216 -18.71 7.96 -5.21
C PHE A 216 -18.24 9.30 -4.64
N ASP A 217 -17.32 10.00 -5.31
CA ASP A 217 -16.80 11.29 -4.90
C ASP A 217 -17.94 12.32 -4.79
N LYS A 218 -18.86 12.38 -5.76
CA LYS A 218 -20.08 13.21 -5.70
C LYS A 218 -20.99 12.87 -4.53
N SER A 219 -21.09 11.59 -4.16
CA SER A 219 -21.90 11.17 -3.01
C SER A 219 -21.28 11.55 -1.66
N GLN A 220 -19.97 11.82 -1.62
CA GLN A 220 -19.25 12.27 -0.43
C GLN A 220 -19.17 13.79 -0.30
N GLU A 221 -19.39 14.53 -1.39
CA GLU A 221 -19.48 15.97 -1.32
C GLU A 221 -20.63 16.36 -0.37
N PRO A 222 -20.37 17.19 0.66
CA PRO A 222 -21.42 17.67 1.53
C PRO A 222 -22.45 18.34 0.62
N GLN A 223 -23.70 17.87 0.68
CA GLN A 223 -24.78 18.60 0.04
C GLN A 223 -24.71 20.02 0.59
N PRO A 224 -24.69 21.05 -0.28
CA PRO A 224 -24.81 22.41 0.21
C PRO A 224 -26.12 22.44 0.98
N GLU A 225 -26.02 22.56 2.31
CA GLU A 225 -27.14 22.97 3.14
C GLU A 225 -27.74 24.17 2.40
N GLU A 226 -29.02 24.09 2.03
CA GLU A 226 -29.75 25.17 1.37
C GLU A 226 -29.28 26.47 2.00
N GLU A 227 -28.61 27.32 1.21
CA GLU A 227 -27.86 28.44 1.74
C GLU A 227 -28.80 29.26 2.62
N THR A 228 -28.68 29.10 3.94
CA THR A 228 -29.62 29.72 4.86
C THR A 228 -29.60 31.22 4.59
N ASP A 229 -30.76 31.88 4.67
CA ASP A 229 -30.84 33.33 4.42
C ASP A 229 -29.78 34.11 5.25
N LEU A 230 -29.39 33.56 6.39
CA LEU A 230 -28.32 34.02 7.28
C LEU A 230 -26.91 33.95 6.65
N ALA A 231 -26.57 32.85 5.96
CA ALA A 231 -25.30 32.70 5.26
C ALA A 231 -25.19 33.67 4.06
N ARG A 232 -26.30 33.86 3.33
CA ARG A 232 -26.39 34.85 2.25
C ARG A 232 -26.18 36.28 2.78
N LEU A 233 -26.88 36.64 3.86
CA LEU A 233 -26.75 37.95 4.51
C LEU A 233 -25.35 38.20 5.09
N ALA A 234 -24.70 37.17 5.64
CA ALA A 234 -23.35 37.27 6.17
C ALA A 234 -22.30 37.54 5.07
N ARG A 235 -22.45 36.92 3.90
CA ARG A 235 -21.60 37.15 2.73
C ARG A 235 -21.79 38.58 2.18
N GLU A 236 -23.03 39.02 2.02
CA GLU A 236 -23.33 40.40 1.61
C GLU A 236 -22.81 41.44 2.61
N ALA A 237 -22.87 41.16 3.92
CA ALA A 237 -22.32 42.03 4.95
C ALA A 237 -20.79 42.12 4.87
N ARG A 238 -20.10 41.00 4.60
CA ARG A 238 -18.64 40.98 4.38
C ARG A 238 -18.25 41.77 3.13
N GLU A 239 -18.95 41.59 2.01
CA GLU A 239 -18.67 42.35 0.79
C GLU A 239 -18.91 43.85 0.98
N ARG A 240 -19.94 44.25 1.74
CA ARG A 240 -20.16 45.66 2.10
C ARG A 240 -19.03 46.21 2.97
N ALA A 241 -18.56 45.45 3.96
CA ALA A 241 -17.44 45.84 4.82
C ALA A 241 -16.13 45.97 4.02
N GLU A 242 -15.84 45.04 3.10
CA GLU A 242 -14.67 45.10 2.24
C GLU A 242 -14.73 46.30 1.27
N ARG A 243 -15.90 46.61 0.72
CA ARG A 243 -16.11 47.82 -0.09
C ARG A 243 -15.90 49.10 0.73
N GLU A 244 -16.41 49.15 1.96
CA GLU A 244 -16.15 50.29 2.87
C GLU A 244 -14.66 50.44 3.21
N VAL A 245 -13.95 49.34 3.47
CA VAL A 245 -12.50 49.36 3.73
C VAL A 245 -11.74 49.82 2.49
N ARG A 246 -12.17 49.41 1.29
CA ARG A 246 -11.59 49.84 0.02
C ARG A 246 -11.82 51.34 -0.27
N ASP A 247 -12.99 51.87 0.08
CA ASP A 247 -13.33 53.29 -0.09
C ASP A 247 -12.69 54.19 0.99
N LYS A 248 -12.61 53.72 2.24
CA LYS A 248 -11.97 54.46 3.35
C LYS A 248 -10.43 54.34 3.32
N GLY A 249 -9.88 53.31 2.67
CA GLY A 249 -8.44 53.01 2.58
C GLY A 249 -7.61 53.96 1.71
N ARG A 250 -8.22 54.84 0.90
CA ARG A 250 -7.50 55.78 0.02
C ARG A 250 -7.36 57.21 0.56
N LYS A 251 -8.09 57.61 1.61
CA LYS A 251 -8.10 59.03 2.06
C LYS A 251 -7.13 59.40 3.19
N ASN A 252 -6.37 58.48 3.77
CA ASN A 252 -5.52 58.80 4.94
C ASN A 252 -4.09 58.22 4.91
N LEU A 253 -3.38 58.34 3.78
CA LEU A 253 -1.96 58.00 3.69
C LEU A 253 -1.11 59.21 3.28
N LYS A 254 -1.07 60.24 4.14
CA LYS A 254 0.13 61.06 4.27
C LYS A 254 1.06 60.38 5.27
N ARG A 255 1.90 59.46 4.76
CA ARG A 255 3.02 58.88 5.53
C ARG A 255 4.09 59.96 5.72
N ASN A 256 4.12 60.58 6.89
CA ASN A 256 5.32 61.28 7.36
C ASN A 256 6.41 60.22 7.60
N HIS A 257 7.38 60.12 6.69
CA HIS A 257 8.65 59.44 6.96
C HIS A 257 9.52 60.36 7.84
N GLY A 258 9.30 60.29 9.15
CA GLY A 258 10.29 60.70 10.15
C GLY A 258 11.19 59.50 10.52
N PRO A 259 12.38 59.72 11.09
CA PRO A 259 13.37 58.69 11.35
C PRO A 259 12.79 57.56 12.21
N SER A 260 12.97 56.32 11.74
CA SER A 260 12.46 55.09 12.34
C SER A 260 12.87 54.94 13.80
N SER A 261 11.97 55.20 14.73
CA SER A 261 12.09 54.67 16.09
C SER A 261 12.18 53.14 15.99
N HIS A 262 13.24 52.55 16.54
CA HIS A 262 13.44 51.10 16.56
C HIS A 262 12.36 50.37 17.38
N PHE A 263 11.53 51.12 18.11
CA PHE A 263 10.53 50.60 19.03
C PHE A 263 9.15 50.51 18.39
N ARG A 264 8.47 49.37 18.63
CA ARG A 264 7.08 49.17 18.22
C ARG A 264 6.12 50.04 19.06
N SER A 265 4.92 50.27 18.53
CA SER A 265 3.89 51.04 19.22
C SER A 265 3.39 50.33 20.49
N VAL A 266 2.91 51.10 21.47
CA VAL A 266 2.26 50.58 22.69
C VAL A 266 1.05 49.69 22.36
N ARG A 267 0.33 50.00 21.27
CA ARG A 267 -0.80 49.18 20.80
C ARG A 267 -0.33 47.78 20.38
N SER A 268 0.78 47.69 19.67
CA SER A 268 1.38 46.41 19.28
C SER A 268 1.84 45.61 20.49
N PHE A 269 2.39 46.29 21.51
CA PHE A 269 2.78 45.66 22.77
C PHE A 269 1.57 45.08 23.53
N ASN A 270 0.48 45.82 23.65
CA ASN A 270 -0.71 45.31 24.33
C ASN A 270 -1.32 44.12 23.59
N LEU A 271 -1.36 44.16 22.25
CA LEU A 271 -1.87 43.04 21.46
C LEU A 271 -1.07 41.75 21.69
N THR A 272 0.27 41.83 21.70
CA THR A 272 1.11 40.65 21.94
C THR A 272 0.86 40.01 23.31
N TRP A 273 0.55 40.81 24.33
CA TRP A 273 0.26 40.28 25.67
C TRP A 273 -1.15 39.75 25.82
N THR A 274 -2.13 40.32 25.10
CA THR A 274 -3.49 39.77 25.04
C THR A 274 -3.51 38.40 24.35
N GLU A 275 -2.71 38.21 23.30
CA GLU A 275 -2.59 36.92 22.62
C GLU A 275 -1.87 35.86 23.47
N LEU A 276 -0.93 36.30 24.33
CA LEU A 276 -0.24 35.43 25.26
C LEU A 276 -1.01 35.23 26.57
N ASP A 277 -2.19 35.80 26.77
CA ASP A 277 -2.94 35.58 28.01
C ASP A 277 -3.52 34.16 28.05
N GLY A 278 -3.38 33.46 29.18
CA GLY A 278 -3.84 32.07 29.35
C GLY A 278 -3.08 30.99 28.56
N TRP A 279 -2.03 31.35 27.81
CA TRP A 279 -1.33 30.39 26.92
C TRP A 279 -0.75 29.17 27.64
N THR A 280 -0.36 29.31 28.91
CA THR A 280 0.20 28.22 29.72
C THR A 280 -0.81 27.14 30.07
N GLU A 281 -2.11 27.46 30.09
CA GLU A 281 -3.19 26.49 30.39
C GLU A 281 -3.43 25.52 29.23
N LEU A 282 -2.93 25.86 28.04
CA LEU A 282 -3.08 25.06 26.82
C LEU A 282 -2.06 23.92 26.71
N TYR A 283 -1.11 23.82 27.65
CA TYR A 283 -0.02 22.85 27.58
C TYR A 283 0.14 22.05 28.87
N ASP A 284 0.34 20.75 28.71
CA ASP A 284 0.72 19.82 29.78
C ASP A 284 2.24 19.83 29.99
N VAL A 285 2.65 20.11 31.23
CA VAL A 285 4.06 20.26 31.62
C VAL A 285 4.81 18.94 31.49
N ASP A 286 4.19 17.82 31.88
CA ASP A 286 4.85 16.51 31.85
C ASP A 286 5.06 16.03 30.41
N ALA A 287 4.08 16.30 29.54
CA ALA A 287 4.17 16.02 28.11
C ALA A 287 5.25 16.86 27.42
N LEU A 288 5.35 18.15 27.78
CA LEU A 288 6.40 19.03 27.25
C LEU A 288 7.78 18.60 27.72
N ALA A 289 7.96 18.25 28.99
CA ALA A 289 9.26 17.81 29.53
C ALA A 289 9.77 16.53 28.85
N ALA A 290 8.88 15.61 28.47
CA ALA A 290 9.24 14.37 27.78
C ALA A 290 9.58 14.56 26.29
N GLN A 291 8.99 15.56 25.63
CA GLN A 291 9.04 15.70 24.17
C GLN A 291 9.91 16.85 23.67
N LEU A 292 10.26 17.81 24.52
CA LEU A 292 11.12 18.92 24.11
C LEU A 292 12.55 18.46 23.84
N ASN A 293 13.06 18.81 22.66
CA ASN A 293 14.49 18.68 22.40
C ASN A 293 15.28 19.76 23.15
N ARG A 294 16.59 19.54 23.31
CA ARG A 294 17.48 20.44 24.04
C ARG A 294 17.52 21.86 23.47
N SER A 295 17.49 22.01 22.15
CA SER A 295 17.54 23.33 21.49
C SER A 295 16.29 24.17 21.72
N ASP A 296 15.12 23.52 21.75
CA ASP A 296 13.83 24.16 21.99
C ASP A 296 13.69 24.55 23.46
N TRP A 297 14.18 23.71 24.37
CA TRP A 297 14.28 24.03 25.79
C TRP A 297 15.16 25.26 26.04
N GLU A 298 16.38 25.28 25.49
CA GLU A 298 17.29 26.42 25.63
C GLU A 298 16.71 27.70 25.01
N ARG A 299 15.92 27.58 23.93
CA ARG A 299 15.24 28.73 23.34
C ARG A 299 14.13 29.26 24.26
N PHE A 300 13.30 28.37 24.79
CA PHE A 300 12.23 28.72 25.72
C PHE A 300 12.79 29.43 26.96
N ASP A 301 13.80 28.84 27.59
CA ASP A 301 14.43 29.37 28.79
C ASP A 301 15.05 30.76 28.58
N ARG A 302 15.75 30.96 27.45
CA ARG A 302 16.29 32.28 27.08
C ARG A 302 15.20 33.34 26.90
N VAL A 303 14.09 32.98 26.24
CA VAL A 303 12.98 33.92 25.98
C VAL A 303 12.29 34.30 27.28
N VAL A 304 12.02 33.34 28.16
CA VAL A 304 11.39 33.60 29.47
C VAL A 304 12.30 34.47 30.33
N THR A 305 13.60 34.15 30.39
CA THR A 305 14.59 34.93 31.13
C THR A 305 14.65 36.39 30.64
N ALA A 306 14.71 36.61 29.32
CA ALA A 306 14.70 37.95 28.75
C ALA A 306 13.39 38.71 29.04
N THR A 307 12.26 38.01 29.04
CA THR A 307 10.95 38.59 29.32
C THR A 307 10.82 39.03 30.78
N ILE A 308 11.33 38.22 31.72
CA ILE A 308 11.38 38.56 33.15
C ILE A 308 12.28 39.78 33.37
N ALA A 309 13.49 39.79 32.80
CA ALA A 309 14.39 40.93 32.91
C ALA A 309 13.78 42.23 32.36
N PHE A 310 13.05 42.15 31.24
CA PHE A 310 12.34 43.29 30.68
C PHE A 310 11.18 43.77 31.56
N ARG A 311 10.42 42.85 32.15
CA ARG A 311 9.37 43.18 33.14
C ARG A 311 9.96 43.96 34.31
N ASP A 312 11.09 43.51 34.86
CA ASP A 312 11.73 44.14 36.01
C ASP A 312 12.21 45.57 35.68
N GLN A 313 12.78 45.77 34.48
CA GLN A 313 13.14 47.10 33.97
C GLN A 313 11.92 48.02 33.87
N LEU A 314 10.79 47.53 33.34
CA LEU A 314 9.56 48.30 33.23
C LEU A 314 8.96 48.65 34.60
N VAL A 315 9.01 47.72 35.56
CA VAL A 315 8.54 47.97 36.94
C VAL A 315 9.40 49.02 37.62
N ALA A 316 10.73 48.93 37.50
CA ALA A 316 11.66 49.93 38.02
C ALA A 316 11.39 51.31 37.41
N ALA A 317 11.29 51.40 36.08
CA ALA A 317 10.98 52.64 35.37
C ALA A 317 9.63 53.25 35.80
N ARG A 318 8.59 52.42 35.99
CA ARG A 318 7.28 52.87 36.49
C ARG A 318 7.32 53.37 37.93
N ARG A 319 8.15 52.78 38.79
CA ARG A 319 8.34 53.25 40.16
C ARG A 319 9.04 54.62 40.18
N HIS A 320 10.12 54.76 39.41
CA HIS A 320 10.82 56.05 39.28
C HIS A 320 9.91 57.16 38.74
N ALA A 321 9.11 56.88 37.71
CA ALA A 321 8.18 57.86 37.14
C ALA A 321 7.08 58.32 38.12
N LYS A 322 6.67 57.45 39.06
CA LYS A 322 5.69 57.78 40.10
C LYS A 322 6.28 58.58 41.27
N THR A 323 7.59 58.50 41.49
CA THR A 323 8.29 59.28 42.53
C THR A 323 8.70 60.67 42.02
N SER A 324 8.82 60.84 40.70
CA SER A 324 9.16 62.12 40.05
C SER A 324 7.97 62.99 39.66
N ALA A 325 6.74 62.52 39.90
CA ALA A 325 5.48 63.23 39.61
C ALA A 325 4.81 63.63 40.93
#